data_AF-A0A662HSV2-F1
#
_entry.id   AF-A0A662HSV2-F1
#
_cell.length_a   1.000
_cell.length_b   1.000
_cell.length_c   1.000
_cell.angle_alpha   90.00
_cell.angle_beta   90.00
_cell.angle_gamma   90.00
#
_symmetry.space_group_name_H-M   'P 1'
#
loop_
_entity.id
_entity.type
_entity.pdbx_description
1 polymer ?
#
loop_
_entity_poly.entity_id
_entity_poly.type
_entity_poly.pdbx_seq_one_letter_code
_entity_poly.pdbx_strand_id
1 'polypeptide(L)'
;MKRFYTPTELRGAMVIDSEGYIYGYLGNMEVRDDDVIFEVYEEKEYATETVDEELLIKRLIDYLKERKRRLFKKITINDLKNEVKRNLDIDQDDIDLNSYVEYAKKVGIEIPLKSIHVKRKYAKGTISYRDILALIVQHVPNESGTATREYKIVLLNKPKQAMYGGVEIKPQPPLIPPKRMKGKLVVSKQGLILGYVDGISIAPSVIAIRVKIPQVRKRVLNLQMFARYYEGYEEYSEYIEKLKTAFKEEIVDINRLEEIIEWMRQRKYPKELIDSIKEFTEDIVVEEEKVEDIPWSRVAKVGDVVIVEE
;
A
#
# COMPACT_ATOMS: atom_id res chain seq x y z
N MET A 1 -30.65 -7.44 5.07
CA MET A 1 -30.51 -8.50 4.04
C MET A 1 -29.06 -8.98 4.08
N LYS A 2 -28.78 -10.30 4.16
CA LYS A 2 -27.39 -10.79 4.23
C LYS A 2 -26.72 -10.65 2.85
N ARG A 3 -25.50 -10.08 2.81
CA ARG A 3 -24.68 -10.02 1.59
C ARG A 3 -23.95 -11.35 1.43
N PHE A 4 -23.97 -11.89 0.22
CA PHE A 4 -23.18 -13.07 -0.16
C PHE A 4 -21.90 -12.60 -0.86
N TYR A 5 -20.82 -13.36 -0.69
CA TYR A 5 -19.51 -13.06 -1.26
C TYR A 5 -19.00 -14.27 -2.04
N THR A 6 -18.30 -13.99 -3.14
CA THR A 6 -17.58 -15.01 -3.92
C THR A 6 -16.20 -15.28 -3.32
N PRO A 7 -15.59 -16.46 -3.59
CA PRO A 7 -14.24 -16.77 -3.13
C PRO A 7 -13.18 -15.79 -3.67
N THR A 8 -13.37 -15.31 -4.89
CA THR A 8 -12.49 -14.31 -5.52
C THR A 8 -12.57 -12.97 -4.79
N GLU A 9 -13.76 -12.53 -4.38
CA GLU A 9 -13.92 -11.32 -3.58
C GLU A 9 -13.21 -11.43 -2.23
N LEU A 10 -13.27 -12.58 -1.57
CA LEU A 10 -12.68 -12.79 -0.24
C LEU A 10 -11.18 -13.11 -0.26
N ARG A 11 -10.57 -13.34 -1.43
CA ARG A 11 -9.13 -13.63 -1.51
C ARG A 11 -8.31 -12.49 -0.91
N GLY A 12 -7.37 -12.86 -0.04
CA GLY A 12 -6.51 -11.92 0.69
C GLY A 12 -7.23 -11.23 1.85
N ALA A 13 -8.45 -11.64 2.23
CA ALA A 13 -9.14 -11.09 3.38
C ALA A 13 -8.37 -11.35 4.68
N MET A 14 -8.35 -10.35 5.56
CA MET A 14 -7.74 -10.45 6.88
C MET A 14 -8.61 -11.36 7.75
N VAL A 15 -8.02 -12.46 8.21
CA VAL A 15 -8.67 -13.43 9.10
C VAL A 15 -8.35 -13.02 10.54
N ILE A 16 -9.39 -12.61 11.27
CA ILE A 16 -9.31 -12.14 12.66
C ILE A 16 -9.99 -13.20 13.53
N ASP A 17 -9.33 -13.65 14.58
CA ASP A 17 -9.91 -14.62 15.50
C ASP A 17 -10.89 -13.98 16.49
N SER A 18 -11.60 -14.81 17.28
CA SER A 18 -12.59 -14.32 18.23
C SER A 18 -12.02 -13.50 19.40
N GLU A 19 -10.69 -13.40 19.54
CA GLU A 19 -10.00 -12.60 20.55
C GLU A 19 -9.39 -11.32 19.96
N GLY A 20 -9.61 -11.06 18.67
CA GLY A 20 -9.13 -9.87 17.97
C GLY A 20 -7.70 -9.99 17.44
N TYR A 21 -7.11 -11.19 17.38
CA TYR A 21 -5.77 -11.40 16.81
C TYR A 21 -5.84 -11.80 15.35
N ILE A 22 -4.90 -11.29 14.55
CA ILE A 22 -4.82 -11.63 13.13
C ILE A 22 -4.24 -13.04 12.99
N TYR A 23 -5.08 -13.97 12.58
CA TYR A 23 -4.66 -15.34 12.26
C TYR A 23 -3.90 -15.39 10.94
N GLY A 24 -4.26 -14.58 9.96
CA GLY A 24 -3.56 -14.49 8.68
C GLY A 24 -4.43 -13.90 7.58
N TYR A 25 -4.20 -14.34 6.36
CA TYR A 25 -4.94 -13.90 5.18
C TYR A 25 -5.55 -15.09 4.44
N LEU A 26 -6.75 -14.89 3.92
CA LEU A 26 -7.51 -15.93 3.21
C LEU A 26 -6.84 -16.28 1.87
N GLY A 27 -6.50 -17.55 1.70
CA GLY A 27 -5.88 -18.14 0.52
C GLY A 27 -6.90 -18.79 -0.41
N ASN A 28 -6.59 -20.00 -0.89
CA ASN A 28 -7.50 -20.75 -1.75
C ASN A 28 -8.66 -21.35 -0.95
N MET A 29 -9.68 -21.76 -1.69
CA MET A 29 -10.87 -22.40 -1.15
C MET A 29 -11.04 -23.78 -1.80
N GLU A 30 -11.34 -24.77 -0.98
CA GLU A 30 -11.67 -26.13 -1.36
C GLU A 30 -13.12 -26.41 -0.95
N VAL A 31 -13.96 -26.79 -1.91
CA VAL A 31 -15.34 -27.23 -1.64
C VAL A 31 -15.33 -28.74 -1.49
N ARG A 32 -15.85 -29.22 -0.37
CA ARG A 32 -16.06 -30.63 -0.05
C ARG A 32 -17.56 -30.89 0.03
N ASP A 33 -17.97 -32.16 0.06
CA ASP A 33 -19.38 -32.57 0.02
C ASP A 33 -20.23 -31.89 1.11
N ASP A 34 -19.68 -31.71 2.32
CA ASP A 34 -20.39 -31.12 3.47
C ASP A 34 -19.78 -29.81 4.01
N ASP A 35 -18.67 -29.35 3.44
CA ASP A 35 -17.91 -28.24 4.00
C ASP A 35 -17.19 -27.39 2.95
N VAL A 36 -16.87 -26.17 3.32
CA VAL A 36 -16.02 -25.27 2.53
C VAL A 36 -14.83 -24.90 3.39
N ILE A 37 -13.65 -25.33 2.95
CA ILE A 37 -12.39 -25.13 3.64
C ILE A 37 -11.62 -24.02 2.95
N PHE A 38 -11.14 -23.06 3.73
CA PHE A 38 -10.25 -22.01 3.26
C PHE A 38 -8.85 -22.22 3.80
N GLU A 39 -7.86 -22.12 2.93
CA GLU A 39 -6.46 -21.98 3.33
C GLU A 39 -6.25 -20.60 3.95
N VAL A 40 -5.39 -20.54 4.97
CA VAL A 40 -4.93 -19.30 5.57
C VAL A 40 -3.42 -19.26 5.46
N TYR A 41 -2.90 -18.14 4.96
CA TYR A 41 -1.47 -17.90 4.86
C TYR A 41 -1.04 -16.71 5.73
N GLU A 42 0.24 -16.68 6.09
CA GLU A 42 0.89 -15.53 6.69
C GLU A 42 1.91 -14.93 5.72
N GLU A 43 2.06 -13.61 5.75
CA GLU A 43 3.11 -12.91 5.01
C GLU A 43 4.25 -12.59 5.98
N LYS A 44 5.46 -13.04 5.64
CA LYS A 44 6.67 -12.69 6.39
C LYS A 44 7.63 -11.93 5.47
N GLU A 45 8.12 -10.81 5.98
CA GLU A 45 9.18 -10.02 5.36
C GLU A 45 10.54 -10.55 5.82
N TYR A 46 11.44 -10.77 4.86
CA TYR A 46 12.81 -11.13 5.12
C TYR A 46 13.73 -10.13 4.44
N ALA A 47 14.73 -9.67 5.16
CA ALA A 47 15.89 -9.06 4.54
C ALA A 47 16.71 -10.18 3.88
N THR A 48 16.88 -10.12 2.57
CA THR A 48 17.85 -10.95 1.85
C THR A 48 18.84 -10.05 1.16
N GLU A 49 20.08 -10.48 1.09
CA GLU A 49 21.09 -9.82 0.28
C GLU A 49 20.93 -10.28 -1.17
N THR A 50 20.92 -9.32 -2.09
CA THR A 50 21.00 -9.56 -3.52
C THR A 50 22.15 -8.77 -4.10
N VAL A 51 22.62 -9.14 -5.29
CA VAL A 51 23.69 -8.40 -5.97
C VAL A 51 23.20 -7.00 -6.31
N ASP A 52 23.99 -6.00 -5.95
CA ASP A 52 23.76 -4.64 -6.39
C ASP A 52 24.31 -4.46 -7.82
N GLU A 53 23.47 -4.77 -8.80
CA GLU A 53 23.83 -4.74 -10.23
C GLU A 53 24.44 -3.40 -10.66
N GLU A 54 23.84 -2.27 -10.25
CA GLU A 54 24.31 -0.95 -10.63
C GLU A 54 25.73 -0.69 -10.10
N LEU A 55 25.97 -1.04 -8.83
CA LEU A 55 27.26 -0.87 -8.20
C LEU A 55 28.30 -1.86 -8.74
N LEU A 56 27.89 -3.09 -9.07
CA LEU A 56 28.74 -4.10 -9.69
C LEU A 56 29.21 -3.63 -11.06
N ILE A 57 28.30 -3.17 -11.92
CA ILE A 57 28.62 -2.62 -13.24
C ILE A 57 29.59 -1.44 -13.11
N LYS A 58 29.35 -0.54 -12.14
CA LYS A 58 30.24 0.59 -11.86
C LYS A 58 31.66 0.12 -11.48
N ARG A 59 31.80 -0.82 -10.54
CA ARG A 59 33.09 -1.40 -10.12
C ARG A 59 33.83 -2.04 -11.29
N LEU A 60 33.12 -2.79 -12.14
CA LEU A 60 33.69 -3.42 -13.33
C LEU A 60 34.17 -2.39 -14.37
N ILE A 61 33.41 -1.31 -14.59
CA ILE A 61 33.81 -0.20 -15.46
C ILE A 61 35.07 0.48 -14.92
N ASP A 62 35.14 0.75 -13.62
CA ASP A 62 36.29 1.41 -13.01
C ASP A 62 37.55 0.54 -13.09
N TYR A 63 37.43 -0.78 -12.83
CA TYR A 63 38.50 -1.74 -13.08
C TYR A 63 39.01 -1.72 -14.53
N LEU A 64 38.10 -1.65 -15.51
CA LEU A 64 38.51 -1.58 -16.92
C LEU A 64 39.26 -0.28 -17.24
N LYS A 65 38.93 0.84 -16.57
CA LYS A 65 39.64 2.12 -16.75
C LYS A 65 41.06 2.01 -16.25
N GLU A 66 41.24 1.45 -15.06
CA GLU A 66 42.54 1.25 -14.44
C GLU A 66 43.42 0.29 -15.25
N ARG A 67 42.87 -0.86 -15.65
CA ARG A 67 43.60 -1.87 -16.43
C ARG A 67 44.05 -1.37 -17.79
N LYS A 68 43.24 -0.58 -18.50
CA LYS A 68 43.56 -0.12 -19.86
C LYS A 68 44.45 1.13 -19.90
N ARG A 69 44.80 1.76 -18.76
CA ARG A 69 45.60 3.02 -18.67
C ARG A 69 45.21 4.06 -19.75
N ARG A 70 43.92 4.14 -20.10
CA ARG A 70 43.42 5.05 -21.15
C ARG A 70 43.02 6.36 -20.51
N LEU A 71 43.95 7.32 -20.47
CA LEU A 71 43.79 8.61 -19.80
C LEU A 71 42.68 9.52 -20.39
N PHE A 72 42.09 9.23 -21.55
CA PHE A 72 41.18 10.19 -22.23
C PHE A 72 39.92 9.60 -22.89
N LYS A 73 39.61 8.31 -22.76
CA LYS A 73 38.39 7.73 -23.35
C LYS A 73 37.45 7.19 -22.27
N LYS A 74 36.25 7.76 -22.18
CA LYS A 74 35.20 7.30 -21.26
C LYS A 74 34.81 5.86 -21.60
N ILE A 75 35.07 4.93 -20.68
CA ILE A 75 34.61 3.55 -20.81
C ILE A 75 33.08 3.53 -20.64
N THR A 76 32.41 2.92 -21.59
CA THR A 76 30.95 2.79 -21.64
C THR A 76 30.50 1.41 -21.19
N ILE A 77 29.20 1.26 -20.92
CA ILE A 77 28.57 -0.05 -20.65
C ILE A 77 28.82 -1.04 -21.79
N ASN A 78 28.84 -0.57 -23.05
CA ASN A 78 29.08 -1.43 -24.20
C ASN A 78 30.53 -1.96 -24.24
N ASP A 79 31.50 -1.16 -23.79
CA ASP A 79 32.88 -1.62 -23.65
C ASP A 79 33.00 -2.74 -22.60
N LEU A 80 32.27 -2.60 -21.49
CA LEU A 80 32.18 -3.65 -20.47
C LEU A 80 31.49 -4.90 -21.03
N LYS A 81 30.34 -4.76 -21.71
CA LYS A 81 29.64 -5.88 -22.35
C LYS A 81 30.54 -6.66 -23.29
N ASN A 82 31.26 -5.98 -24.17
CA ASN A 82 32.20 -6.61 -25.10
C ASN A 82 33.34 -7.33 -24.39
N GLU A 83 33.85 -6.79 -23.29
CA GLU A 83 34.89 -7.45 -22.49
C GLU A 83 34.37 -8.70 -21.79
N VAL A 84 33.16 -8.65 -21.21
CA VAL A 84 32.49 -9.80 -20.58
C VAL A 84 32.26 -10.91 -21.61
N LYS A 85 31.69 -10.61 -22.78
CA LYS A 85 31.48 -11.59 -23.85
C LYS A 85 32.78 -12.28 -24.27
N ARG A 86 33.84 -11.50 -24.50
CA ARG A 86 35.16 -12.05 -24.89
C ARG A 86 35.78 -12.92 -23.81
N ASN A 87 35.57 -12.59 -22.53
CA ASN A 87 36.17 -13.35 -21.43
C ASN A 87 35.36 -14.58 -21.04
N LEU A 88 34.06 -14.63 -21.37
CA LEU A 88 33.17 -15.73 -21.04
C LEU A 88 32.70 -16.54 -22.26
N ASP A 89 33.18 -16.21 -23.46
CA ASP A 89 32.83 -16.87 -24.73
C ASP A 89 31.30 -16.89 -25.01
N ILE A 90 30.65 -15.75 -24.76
CA ILE A 90 29.21 -15.58 -24.90
C ILE A 90 28.89 -15.01 -26.29
N ASP A 91 28.23 -15.80 -27.13
CA ASP A 91 27.77 -15.42 -28.47
C ASP A 91 26.42 -14.68 -28.50
N GLN A 92 25.70 -14.62 -27.37
CA GLN A 92 24.40 -13.96 -27.29
C GLN A 92 24.52 -12.43 -27.22
N ASP A 93 23.53 -11.72 -27.78
CA ASP A 93 23.53 -10.25 -27.79
C ASP A 93 23.29 -9.63 -26.42
N ASP A 94 22.44 -10.26 -25.60
CA ASP A 94 22.12 -9.83 -24.24
C ASP A 94 22.98 -10.54 -23.19
N ILE A 95 23.38 -9.78 -22.19
CA ILE A 95 24.21 -10.23 -21.07
C ILE A 95 23.36 -10.10 -19.81
N ASP A 96 23.18 -11.20 -19.09
CA ASP A 96 22.44 -11.22 -17.83
C ASP A 96 23.33 -10.84 -16.62
N LEU A 97 22.70 -10.63 -15.46
CA LEU A 97 23.42 -10.30 -14.22
C LEU A 97 24.46 -11.36 -13.83
N ASN A 98 24.15 -12.65 -14.08
CA ASN A 98 25.07 -13.75 -13.75
C ASN A 98 26.39 -13.63 -14.52
N SER A 99 26.33 -13.24 -15.80
CA SER A 99 27.52 -13.04 -16.62
C SER A 99 28.44 -11.94 -16.06
N TYR A 100 27.89 -10.84 -15.53
CA TYR A 100 28.71 -9.82 -14.85
C TYR A 100 29.31 -10.33 -13.54
N VAL A 101 28.55 -11.14 -12.79
CA VAL A 101 29.01 -11.76 -11.54
C VAL A 101 30.14 -12.75 -11.81
N GLU A 102 30.02 -13.60 -12.82
CA GLU A 102 31.06 -14.55 -13.23
C GLU A 102 32.31 -13.83 -13.71
N TYR A 103 32.16 -12.80 -14.52
CA TYR A 103 33.28 -11.97 -14.94
C TYR A 103 33.98 -11.31 -13.74
N ALA A 104 33.22 -10.74 -12.79
CA ALA A 104 33.75 -10.15 -11.57
C ALA A 104 34.54 -11.15 -10.72
N LYS A 105 34.04 -12.38 -10.55
CA LYS A 105 34.77 -13.48 -9.90
C LYS A 105 36.08 -13.78 -10.62
N LYS A 106 36.04 -13.87 -11.95
CA LYS A 106 37.21 -14.16 -12.79
C LYS A 106 38.29 -13.08 -12.70
N VAL A 107 37.90 -11.80 -12.57
CA VAL A 107 38.84 -10.68 -12.45
C VAL A 107 39.16 -10.28 -11.00
N GLY A 108 38.61 -10.99 -10.01
CA GLY A 108 38.88 -10.76 -8.59
C GLY A 108 38.24 -9.50 -8.01
N ILE A 109 37.13 -9.02 -8.59
CA ILE A 109 36.38 -7.88 -8.06
C ILE A 109 35.33 -8.39 -7.08
N GLU A 110 35.29 -7.78 -5.89
CA GLU A 110 34.27 -8.06 -4.89
C GLU A 110 32.87 -7.69 -5.42
N ILE A 111 31.95 -8.65 -5.31
CA ILE A 111 30.56 -8.50 -5.75
C ILE A 111 29.80 -7.71 -4.67
N PRO A 112 29.34 -6.48 -4.96
CA PRO A 112 28.59 -5.69 -3.99
C PRO A 112 27.21 -6.30 -3.77
N LEU A 113 26.78 -6.32 -2.51
CA LEU A 113 25.47 -6.79 -2.09
C LEU A 113 24.63 -5.62 -1.55
N LYS A 114 23.33 -5.67 -1.81
CA LYS A 114 22.34 -4.78 -1.20
C LYS A 114 21.27 -5.60 -0.49
N SER A 115 20.83 -5.10 0.66
CA SER A 115 19.73 -5.71 1.41
C SER A 115 18.39 -5.31 0.77
N ILE A 116 17.60 -6.30 0.39
CA ILE A 116 16.23 -6.11 -0.09
C ILE A 116 15.26 -6.81 0.85
N HIS A 117 14.09 -6.21 1.07
CA HIS A 117 13.02 -6.81 1.85
C HIS A 117 12.09 -7.57 0.91
N VAL A 118 12.03 -8.90 1.05
CA VAL A 118 11.18 -9.77 0.22
C VAL A 118 10.03 -10.30 1.06
N LYS A 119 8.81 -10.15 0.55
CA LYS A 119 7.60 -10.74 1.13
C LYS A 119 7.40 -12.15 0.60
N ARG A 120 7.28 -13.14 1.50
CA ARG A 120 6.90 -14.51 1.15
C ARG A 120 5.65 -14.94 1.90
N LYS A 121 4.78 -15.70 1.21
CA LYS A 121 3.56 -16.29 1.77
C LYS A 121 3.86 -17.70 2.28
N TYR A 122 3.45 -18.00 3.51
CA TYR A 122 3.57 -19.34 4.10
C TYR A 122 2.19 -19.84 4.48
N ALA A 123 1.89 -21.10 4.14
CA ALA A 123 0.68 -21.75 4.61
C ALA A 123 0.74 -21.86 6.14
N LYS A 124 -0.31 -21.37 6.80
CA LYS A 124 -0.41 -21.33 8.26
C LYS A 124 -1.43 -22.33 8.80
N GLY A 125 -2.52 -22.53 8.07
CA GLY A 125 -3.51 -23.54 8.42
C GLY A 125 -4.79 -23.38 7.61
N THR A 126 -5.88 -23.94 8.10
CA THR A 126 -7.19 -23.89 7.43
C THR A 126 -8.31 -23.44 8.37
N ILE A 127 -9.38 -22.92 7.77
CA ILE A 127 -10.64 -22.59 8.46
C ILE A 127 -11.82 -23.17 7.68
N SER A 128 -12.86 -23.62 8.40
CA SER A 128 -14.14 -23.98 7.78
C SER A 128 -15.03 -22.74 7.66
N TYR A 129 -15.93 -22.69 6.67
CA TYR A 129 -16.96 -21.65 6.63
C TYR A 129 -17.83 -21.61 7.90
N ARG A 130 -17.95 -22.73 8.62
CA ARG A 130 -18.66 -22.83 9.90
C ARG A 130 -17.93 -22.13 11.05
N ASP A 131 -16.63 -21.90 10.91
CA ASP A 131 -15.84 -21.11 11.87
C ASP A 131 -16.04 -19.60 11.67
N ILE A 132 -16.68 -19.16 10.57
CA ILE A 132 -16.83 -17.75 10.21
C ILE A 132 -18.05 -17.16 10.92
N LEU A 133 -17.79 -16.16 11.77
CA LEU A 133 -18.81 -15.37 12.44
C LEU A 133 -19.34 -14.26 11.53
N ALA A 134 -18.44 -13.55 10.85
CA ALA A 134 -18.79 -12.44 9.97
C ALA A 134 -17.85 -12.30 8.76
N LEU A 135 -18.41 -11.80 7.67
CA LEU A 135 -17.71 -11.45 6.44
C LEU A 135 -18.09 -10.03 6.05
N ILE A 136 -17.10 -9.18 5.81
CA ILE A 136 -17.35 -7.85 5.26
C ILE A 136 -16.31 -7.49 4.20
N VAL A 137 -16.75 -6.70 3.24
CA VAL A 137 -15.89 -5.93 2.34
C VAL A 137 -16.36 -4.49 2.43
N GLN A 138 -15.51 -3.61 2.95
CA GLN A 138 -15.83 -2.21 3.22
C GLN A 138 -14.69 -1.30 2.78
N HIS A 139 -15.04 -0.16 2.18
CA HIS A 139 -14.09 0.89 1.87
C HIS A 139 -14.03 1.84 3.05
N VAL A 140 -12.86 1.97 3.66
CA VAL A 140 -12.63 2.85 4.81
C VAL A 140 -11.34 3.62 4.58
N PRO A 141 -11.27 4.91 4.95
CA PRO A 141 -10.02 5.65 4.99
C PRO A 141 -8.92 4.86 5.71
N ASN A 142 -7.68 4.92 5.22
CA ASN A 142 -6.54 4.44 5.99
C ASN A 142 -6.34 5.31 7.25
N GLU A 143 -5.60 4.82 8.24
CA GLU A 143 -5.40 5.52 9.53
C GLU A 143 -4.89 6.95 9.35
N SER A 144 -4.08 7.22 8.31
CA SER A 144 -3.54 8.55 8.02
C SER A 144 -4.48 9.49 7.27
N GLY A 145 -5.63 9.03 6.78
CA GLY A 145 -6.57 9.84 5.99
C GLY A 145 -6.06 10.25 4.60
N THR A 146 -5.02 9.56 4.11
CA THR A 146 -4.38 9.88 2.82
C THR A 146 -5.03 9.16 1.64
N ALA A 147 -5.70 8.04 1.91
CA ALA A 147 -6.38 7.26 0.88
C ALA A 147 -7.49 6.40 1.49
N THR A 148 -8.51 6.10 0.69
CA THR A 148 -9.51 5.07 1.01
C THR A 148 -8.97 3.70 0.63
N ARG A 149 -9.05 2.73 1.54
CA ARG A 149 -8.61 1.34 1.32
C ARG A 149 -9.81 0.40 1.39
N GLU A 150 -9.84 -0.58 0.50
CA GLU A 150 -10.75 -1.71 0.64
C GLU A 150 -10.21 -2.67 1.72
N TYR A 151 -11.00 -2.85 2.77
CA TYR A 151 -10.78 -3.87 3.78
C TYR A 151 -11.71 -5.04 3.54
N LYS A 152 -11.14 -6.24 3.61
CA LYS A 152 -11.86 -7.50 3.54
C LYS A 152 -11.60 -8.24 4.85
N ILE A 153 -12.64 -8.51 5.62
CA ILE A 153 -12.52 -9.11 6.96
C ILE A 153 -13.26 -10.44 6.99
N VAL A 154 -12.60 -11.44 7.56
CA VAL A 154 -13.17 -12.72 7.97
C VAL A 154 -13.00 -12.80 9.48
N LEU A 155 -14.09 -12.58 10.23
CA LEU A 155 -14.09 -12.69 11.69
C LEU A 155 -14.47 -14.12 12.07
N LEU A 156 -13.66 -14.78 12.89
CA LEU A 156 -13.91 -16.15 13.35
C LEU A 156 -14.70 -16.17 14.66
N ASN A 157 -15.47 -17.23 14.87
CA ASN A 157 -16.11 -17.54 16.15
C ASN A 157 -15.19 -18.32 17.12
N LYS A 158 -13.96 -18.64 16.71
CA LYS A 158 -12.97 -19.37 17.50
C LYS A 158 -11.67 -18.57 17.68
N PRO A 159 -10.97 -18.75 18.82
CA PRO A 159 -9.76 -18.03 19.17
C PRO A 159 -8.50 -18.69 18.59
N LYS A 160 -8.47 -18.97 17.27
CA LYS A 160 -7.43 -19.80 16.64
C LYS A 160 -6.02 -19.23 16.84
N GLN A 161 -5.83 -17.92 16.66
CA GLN A 161 -4.52 -17.28 16.79
C GLN A 161 -4.11 -17.14 18.26
N ALA A 162 -5.05 -16.75 19.12
CA ALA A 162 -4.84 -16.67 20.57
C ALA A 162 -4.42 -18.03 21.14
N MET A 163 -5.10 -19.13 20.75
CA MET A 163 -4.72 -20.49 21.16
C MET A 163 -3.33 -20.87 20.66
N TYR A 164 -3.02 -20.61 19.39
CA TYR A 164 -1.68 -20.88 18.83
C TYR A 164 -0.58 -20.10 19.56
N GLY A 165 -0.87 -18.86 19.95
CA GLY A 165 0.05 -17.98 20.68
C GLY A 165 0.10 -18.20 22.19
N GLY A 166 -0.68 -19.12 22.74
CA GLY A 166 -0.76 -19.35 24.20
C GLY A 166 -1.34 -18.16 24.98
N VAL A 167 -2.20 -17.35 24.35
CA VAL A 167 -2.83 -16.19 24.97
C VAL A 167 -3.96 -16.64 25.90
N GLU A 168 -4.00 -16.07 27.11
CA GLU A 168 -5.08 -16.29 28.07
C GLU A 168 -6.40 -15.69 27.57
N ILE A 169 -7.44 -16.51 27.41
CA ILE A 169 -8.77 -16.10 26.95
C ILE A 169 -9.58 -15.58 28.14
N LYS A 170 -9.94 -14.30 28.12
CA LYS A 170 -10.74 -13.64 29.17
C LYS A 170 -12.11 -13.25 28.65
N PRO A 171 -13.19 -13.36 29.45
CA PRO A 171 -14.53 -12.91 29.03
C PRO A 171 -14.57 -11.44 28.62
N GLN A 172 -13.82 -10.58 29.31
CA GLN A 172 -13.68 -9.16 29.01
C GLN A 172 -12.21 -8.72 29.16
N PRO A 173 -11.70 -7.84 28.29
CA PRO A 173 -10.35 -7.32 28.41
C PRO A 173 -10.23 -6.39 29.64
N PRO A 174 -9.09 -6.44 30.37
CA PRO A 174 -8.78 -5.43 31.37
C PRO A 174 -8.63 -4.07 30.71
N LEU A 175 -8.78 -2.97 31.45
CA LEU A 175 -8.51 -1.64 30.91
C LEU A 175 -7.06 -1.56 30.40
N ILE A 176 -6.88 -1.27 29.11
CA ILE A 176 -5.58 -1.21 28.45
C ILE A 176 -5.14 0.25 28.29
N PRO A 177 -3.85 0.59 28.51
CA PRO A 177 -3.35 1.94 28.29
C PRO A 177 -3.53 2.41 26.83
N PRO A 178 -3.89 3.69 26.59
CA PRO A 178 -4.13 4.23 25.24
C PRO A 178 -3.01 3.94 24.24
N LYS A 179 -1.74 4.03 24.68
CA LYS A 179 -0.56 3.78 23.85
C LYS A 179 -0.53 2.39 23.21
N ARG A 180 -1.17 1.39 23.83
CA ARG A 180 -1.23 0.00 23.32
C ARG A 180 -2.43 -0.26 22.41
N MET A 181 -3.35 0.71 22.30
CA MET A 181 -4.57 0.59 21.49
C MET A 181 -4.58 1.53 20.30
N LYS A 182 -3.94 2.70 20.41
CA LYS A 182 -3.92 3.71 19.36
C LYS A 182 -3.55 3.12 18.00
N GLY A 183 -4.32 3.46 16.97
CA GLY A 183 -4.16 3.01 15.60
C GLY A 183 -4.74 1.63 15.28
N LYS A 184 -5.17 0.86 16.29
CA LYS A 184 -5.82 -0.43 16.03
C LYS A 184 -7.17 -0.22 15.34
N LEU A 185 -7.43 -1.07 14.35
CA LEU A 185 -8.72 -1.15 13.69
C LEU A 185 -9.79 -1.55 14.71
N VAL A 186 -10.96 -0.93 14.64
CA VAL A 186 -12.12 -1.26 15.48
C VAL A 186 -13.18 -1.90 14.61
N VAL A 187 -13.61 -3.10 15.00
CA VAL A 187 -14.53 -3.94 14.24
C VAL A 187 -15.67 -4.39 15.13
N SER A 188 -16.92 -4.33 14.66
CA SER A 188 -18.07 -4.88 15.39
C SER A 188 -18.10 -6.41 15.28
N LYS A 189 -18.88 -7.09 16.12
CA LYS A 189 -19.09 -8.56 15.99
C LYS A 189 -19.69 -9.00 14.65
N GLN A 190 -20.32 -8.08 13.91
CA GLN A 190 -20.88 -8.27 12.58
C GLN A 190 -19.84 -8.00 11.48
N GLY A 191 -18.59 -7.71 11.87
CA GLY A 191 -17.48 -7.43 10.97
C GLY A 191 -17.40 -5.98 10.50
N LEU A 192 -18.33 -5.08 10.88
CA LEU A 192 -18.31 -3.70 10.41
C LEU A 192 -17.10 -2.95 10.96
N ILE A 193 -16.39 -2.22 10.11
CA ILE A 193 -15.27 -1.38 10.54
C ILE A 193 -15.84 -0.04 10.99
N LEU A 194 -15.55 0.30 12.23
CA LEU A 194 -16.01 1.56 12.86
C LEU A 194 -14.94 2.66 12.77
N GLY A 195 -13.69 2.29 12.48
CA GLY A 195 -12.57 3.21 12.34
C GLY A 195 -11.35 2.68 13.08
N TYR A 196 -10.55 3.61 13.62
CA TYR A 196 -9.33 3.30 14.36
C TYR A 196 -9.41 3.90 15.76
N VAL A 197 -8.77 3.26 16.74
CA VAL A 197 -8.66 3.83 18.08
C VAL A 197 -7.78 5.08 18.03
N ASP A 198 -8.34 6.23 18.37
CA ASP A 198 -7.61 7.48 18.53
C ASP A 198 -7.07 7.65 19.96
N GLY A 199 -7.86 7.20 20.95
CA GLY A 199 -7.51 7.32 22.36
C GLY A 199 -8.59 6.80 23.32
N ILE A 200 -8.58 7.34 24.53
CA ILE A 200 -9.60 7.09 25.57
C ILE A 200 -10.34 8.40 25.84
N SER A 201 -11.65 8.31 26.03
CA SER A 201 -12.52 9.39 26.46
C SER A 201 -13.11 9.06 27.83
N ILE A 202 -13.33 10.07 28.66
CA ILE A 202 -13.84 9.92 30.02
C ILE A 202 -15.06 10.82 30.20
N ALA A 203 -16.14 10.25 30.71
CA ALA A 203 -17.34 10.93 31.16
C ALA A 203 -17.64 10.50 32.62
N PRO A 204 -18.56 11.17 33.34
CA PRO A 204 -18.94 10.77 34.69
C PRO A 204 -19.29 9.27 34.75
N SER A 205 -18.52 8.51 35.54
CA SER A 205 -18.68 7.06 35.74
C SER A 205 -18.49 6.18 34.49
N VAL A 206 -17.99 6.71 33.37
CA VAL A 206 -17.82 5.97 32.11
C VAL A 206 -16.45 6.24 31.50
N ILE A 207 -15.75 5.16 31.17
CA ILE A 207 -14.56 5.19 30.32
C ILE A 207 -14.98 4.64 28.95
N ALA A 208 -14.57 5.31 27.88
CA ALA A 208 -14.83 4.92 26.51
C ALA A 208 -13.52 4.90 25.69
N ILE A 209 -13.46 4.06 24.65
CA ILE A 209 -12.48 4.22 23.59
C ILE A 209 -13.00 5.24 22.59
N ARG A 210 -12.15 6.16 22.16
CA ARG A 210 -12.46 7.07 21.05
C ARG A 210 -12.09 6.39 19.75
N VAL A 211 -13.08 6.20 18.90
CA VAL A 211 -12.94 5.63 17.56
C VAL A 211 -13.08 6.74 16.53
N LYS A 212 -12.15 6.76 15.58
CA LYS A 212 -12.05 7.80 14.57
C LYS A 212 -11.97 7.19 13.18
N ILE A 213 -12.80 7.69 12.28
CA ILE A 213 -12.61 7.59 10.84
C ILE A 213 -11.96 8.91 10.40
N PRO A 214 -10.70 8.90 9.93
CA PRO A 214 -10.01 10.13 9.59
C PRO A 214 -10.63 10.79 8.35
N GLN A 215 -10.52 12.12 8.29
CA GLN A 215 -10.84 12.87 7.07
C GLN A 215 -10.00 12.33 5.89
N VAL A 216 -10.59 12.23 4.71
CA VAL A 216 -9.84 11.92 3.48
C VAL A 216 -9.55 13.22 2.75
N ARG A 217 -8.26 13.48 2.52
CA ARG A 217 -7.83 14.58 1.66
C ARG A 217 -7.32 14.02 0.35
N LYS A 218 -7.75 14.62 -0.76
CA LYS A 218 -7.21 14.33 -2.08
C LYS A 218 -6.57 15.58 -2.64
N ARG A 219 -5.35 15.39 -3.17
CA ARG A 219 -4.73 16.41 -3.99
C ARG A 219 -5.43 16.45 -5.33
N VAL A 220 -5.83 17.65 -5.73
CA VAL A 220 -6.57 17.92 -6.96
C VAL A 220 -5.95 19.08 -7.70
N LEU A 221 -6.22 19.16 -9.00
CA LEU A 221 -6.00 20.34 -9.82
C LEU A 221 -7.28 21.16 -9.83
N ASN A 222 -7.23 22.40 -9.35
CA ASN A 222 -8.34 23.33 -9.39
C ASN A 222 -8.33 24.07 -10.75
N LEU A 223 -8.94 23.43 -11.76
CA LEU A 223 -9.05 23.99 -13.11
C LEU A 223 -9.88 25.27 -13.13
N GLN A 224 -10.89 25.39 -12.27
CA GLN A 224 -11.71 26.60 -12.18
C GLN A 224 -10.87 27.80 -11.72
N MET A 225 -10.03 27.63 -10.70
CA MET A 225 -9.14 28.69 -10.21
C MET A 225 -8.06 29.04 -11.24
N PHE A 226 -7.47 28.03 -11.89
CA PHE A 226 -6.54 28.25 -13.01
C PHE A 226 -7.18 29.09 -14.12
N ALA A 227 -8.39 28.71 -14.57
CA ALA A 227 -9.10 29.43 -15.59
C ALA A 227 -9.43 30.88 -15.18
N ARG A 228 -9.96 31.07 -13.96
CA ARG A 228 -10.28 32.41 -13.42
C ARG A 228 -9.07 33.32 -13.30
N TYR A 229 -7.91 32.78 -12.91
CA TYR A 229 -6.68 33.55 -12.81
C TYR A 229 -6.30 34.16 -14.17
N TYR A 230 -6.47 33.39 -15.26
CA TYR A 230 -6.09 33.81 -16.61
C TYR A 230 -7.20 34.50 -17.42
N GLU A 231 -8.44 34.53 -16.94
CA GLU A 231 -9.56 35.23 -17.60
C GLU A 231 -9.32 36.74 -17.79
N GLY A 232 -8.54 37.37 -16.91
CA GLY A 232 -8.21 38.79 -17.00
C GLY A 232 -7.14 39.14 -18.06
N TYR A 233 -6.56 38.13 -18.71
CA TYR A 233 -5.48 38.29 -19.67
C TYR A 233 -6.00 37.99 -21.08
N GLU A 234 -6.20 39.04 -21.87
CA GLU A 234 -6.80 38.94 -23.21
C GLU A 234 -6.04 37.95 -24.12
N GLU A 235 -4.71 37.91 -24.00
CA GLU A 235 -3.82 36.99 -24.72
C GLU A 235 -4.06 35.50 -24.43
N TYR A 236 -4.69 35.16 -23.30
CA TYR A 236 -4.97 33.78 -22.90
C TYR A 236 -6.44 33.37 -23.04
N SER A 237 -7.34 34.32 -23.36
CA SER A 237 -8.79 34.09 -23.36
C SER A 237 -9.22 32.88 -24.21
N GLU A 238 -8.74 32.78 -25.45
CA GLU A 238 -9.07 31.66 -26.35
C GLU A 238 -8.57 30.30 -25.81
N TYR A 239 -7.41 30.30 -25.16
CA TYR A 239 -6.83 29.08 -24.56
C TYR A 239 -7.65 28.64 -23.34
N ILE A 240 -8.10 29.58 -22.51
CA ILE A 240 -8.93 29.26 -21.35
C ILE A 240 -10.32 28.75 -21.77
N GLU A 241 -10.94 29.33 -22.80
CA GLU A 241 -12.22 28.80 -23.33
C GLU A 241 -12.08 27.38 -23.89
N LYS A 242 -11.01 27.11 -24.67
CA LYS A 242 -10.70 25.77 -25.16
C LYS A 242 -10.51 24.76 -24.03
N LEU A 243 -9.86 25.17 -22.95
CA LEU A 243 -9.61 24.32 -21.78
C LEU A 243 -10.93 23.97 -21.08
N LYS A 244 -11.78 24.97 -20.78
CA LYS A 244 -13.11 24.77 -20.18
C LYS A 244 -14.03 23.90 -21.03
N THR A 245 -13.90 23.98 -22.35
CA THR A 245 -14.70 23.17 -23.27
C THR A 245 -14.28 21.69 -23.23
N ALA A 246 -12.98 21.43 -23.09
CA ALA A 246 -12.42 20.09 -23.11
C ALA A 246 -12.51 19.38 -21.74
N PHE A 247 -12.34 20.13 -20.66
CA PHE A 247 -12.43 19.64 -19.29
C PHE A 247 -13.56 20.39 -18.59
N LYS A 248 -14.68 19.69 -18.43
CA LYS A 248 -15.89 20.27 -17.82
C LYS A 248 -15.82 20.25 -16.29
N GLU A 249 -14.89 19.47 -15.74
CA GLU A 249 -14.66 19.34 -14.31
C GLU A 249 -13.97 20.59 -13.76
N GLU A 250 -14.57 21.22 -12.75
CA GLU A 250 -13.96 22.37 -12.05
C GLU A 250 -12.73 21.94 -11.23
N ILE A 251 -12.79 20.72 -10.70
CA ILE A 251 -11.76 20.10 -9.88
C ILE A 251 -11.43 18.74 -10.51
N VAL A 252 -10.16 18.53 -10.81
CA VAL A 252 -9.67 17.30 -11.45
C VAL A 252 -8.75 16.54 -10.51
N ASP A 253 -8.86 15.21 -10.51
CA ASP A 253 -7.91 14.35 -9.80
C ASP A 253 -6.47 14.60 -10.28
N ILE A 254 -5.53 14.77 -9.35
CA ILE A 254 -4.13 15.07 -9.67
C ILE A 254 -3.48 14.06 -10.61
N ASN A 255 -3.95 12.81 -10.62
CA ASN A 255 -3.43 11.77 -11.51
C ASN A 255 -3.66 12.08 -13.00
N ARG A 256 -4.59 12.97 -13.33
CA ARG A 256 -4.87 13.43 -14.71
C ARG A 256 -4.10 14.69 -15.08
N LEU A 257 -3.28 15.24 -14.19
CA LEU A 257 -2.50 16.45 -14.46
C LEU A 257 -1.59 16.29 -15.70
N GLU A 258 -0.90 15.15 -15.83
CA GLU A 258 0.01 14.94 -16.97
C GLU A 258 -0.78 14.74 -18.28
N GLU A 259 -1.97 14.14 -18.23
CA GLU A 259 -2.89 14.05 -19.38
C GLU A 259 -3.29 15.46 -19.88
N ILE A 260 -3.62 16.36 -18.95
CA ILE A 260 -4.00 17.75 -19.26
C ILE A 260 -2.80 18.52 -19.82
N ILE A 261 -1.62 18.40 -19.20
CA ILE A 261 -0.39 19.05 -19.67
C ILE A 261 -0.06 18.60 -21.09
N GLU A 262 -0.15 17.30 -21.38
CA GLU A 262 0.12 16.78 -22.71
C GLU A 262 -0.91 17.25 -23.75
N TRP A 263 -2.19 17.30 -23.35
CA TRP A 263 -3.26 17.87 -24.17
C TRP A 263 -3.03 19.36 -24.49
N MET A 264 -2.53 20.15 -23.53
CA MET A 264 -2.16 21.56 -23.72
C MET A 264 -0.97 21.71 -24.68
N ARG A 265 0.06 20.86 -24.55
CA ARG A 265 1.21 20.83 -25.47
C ARG A 265 0.78 20.52 -26.90
N GLN A 266 -0.08 19.52 -27.09
CA GLN A 266 -0.60 19.14 -28.41
C GLN A 266 -1.39 20.27 -29.09
N ARG A 267 -2.11 21.07 -28.30
CA ARG A 267 -2.82 22.27 -28.79
C ARG A 267 -1.97 23.53 -28.82
N LYS A 268 -0.66 23.42 -28.60
CA LYS A 268 0.32 24.52 -28.66
C LYS A 268 -0.02 25.67 -27.71
N TYR A 269 -0.44 25.34 -26.48
CA TYR A 269 -0.60 26.35 -25.44
C TYR A 269 0.74 27.06 -25.15
N PRO A 270 0.73 28.35 -24.76
CA PRO A 270 1.88 29.06 -24.25
C PRO A 270 2.57 28.27 -23.13
N LYS A 271 3.90 28.31 -23.12
CA LYS A 271 4.70 27.54 -22.16
C LYS A 271 4.41 28.00 -20.72
N GLU A 272 4.17 29.29 -20.55
CA GLU A 272 3.84 29.95 -19.30
C GLU A 272 2.57 29.36 -18.67
N LEU A 273 1.53 29.09 -19.48
CA LEU A 273 0.30 28.44 -19.01
C LEU A 273 0.52 26.97 -18.62
N ILE A 274 1.34 26.26 -19.39
CA ILE A 274 1.63 24.84 -19.14
C ILE A 274 2.46 24.68 -17.85
N ASP A 275 3.42 25.58 -17.63
CA ASP A 275 4.29 25.52 -16.46
C ASP A 275 3.53 25.94 -15.19
N SER A 276 2.62 26.92 -15.27
CA SER A 276 1.87 27.43 -14.11
C SER A 276 0.73 26.53 -13.62
N ILE A 277 0.18 25.64 -14.45
CA ILE A 277 -0.98 24.81 -14.07
C ILE A 277 -0.74 23.96 -12.80
N LYS A 278 0.53 23.59 -12.52
CA LYS A 278 0.91 22.83 -11.32
C LYS A 278 0.76 23.63 -10.02
N GLU A 279 0.80 24.96 -10.11
CA GLU A 279 0.65 25.88 -8.98
C GLU A 279 -0.79 25.90 -8.47
N PHE A 280 -1.76 25.47 -9.30
CA PHE A 280 -3.18 25.42 -8.96
C PHE A 280 -3.59 24.04 -8.42
N THR A 281 -2.66 23.36 -7.76
CA THR A 281 -2.93 22.10 -7.07
C THR A 281 -3.19 22.35 -5.59
N GLU A 282 -4.26 21.77 -5.06
CA GLU A 282 -4.66 21.94 -3.67
C GLU A 282 -5.13 20.61 -3.07
N ASP A 283 -5.13 20.52 -1.74
CA ASP A 283 -5.69 19.38 -1.02
C ASP A 283 -7.12 19.70 -0.59
N ILE A 284 -8.09 19.01 -1.17
CA ILE A 284 -9.51 19.13 -0.78
C ILE A 284 -9.93 18.00 0.14
N VAL A 285 -10.83 18.29 1.08
CA VAL A 285 -11.49 17.27 1.90
C VAL A 285 -12.58 16.62 1.05
N VAL A 286 -12.48 15.30 0.85
CA VAL A 286 -13.48 14.52 0.10
C VAL A 286 -14.35 13.65 1.02
N GLU A 287 -13.86 13.32 2.20
CA GLU A 287 -14.65 12.67 3.26
C GLU A 287 -14.35 13.36 4.59
N GLU A 288 -15.40 13.77 5.30
CA GLU A 288 -15.28 14.39 6.61
C GLU A 288 -14.88 13.38 7.69
N GLU A 289 -14.21 13.90 8.71
CA GLU A 289 -13.87 13.12 9.90
C GLU A 289 -15.13 12.69 10.66
N LYS A 290 -15.13 11.45 11.15
CA LYS A 290 -16.17 10.94 12.06
C LYS A 290 -15.53 10.42 13.33
N VAL A 291 -16.11 10.81 14.47
CA VAL A 291 -15.65 10.40 15.79
C VAL A 291 -16.82 9.82 16.56
N GLU A 292 -16.60 8.68 17.19
CA GLU A 292 -17.55 8.01 18.07
C GLU A 292 -16.81 7.56 19.34
N ASP A 293 -17.42 7.78 20.50
CA ASP A 293 -16.90 7.29 21.78
C ASP A 293 -17.67 6.01 22.17
N ILE A 294 -16.98 4.86 22.19
CA ILE A 294 -17.55 3.55 22.52
C ILE A 294 -17.23 3.19 23.98
N PRO A 295 -18.24 3.04 24.87
CA PRO A 295 -18.01 2.64 26.26
C PRO A 295 -17.15 1.38 26.40
N TRP A 296 -16.25 1.34 27.38
CA TRP A 296 -15.39 0.17 27.65
C TRP A 296 -16.21 -1.10 27.92
N SER A 297 -17.42 -0.96 28.49
CA SER A 297 -18.36 -2.06 28.69
C SER A 297 -18.79 -2.75 27.38
N ARG A 298 -18.69 -2.07 26.24
CA ARG A 298 -18.96 -2.63 24.90
C ARG A 298 -17.71 -3.15 24.20
N VAL A 299 -16.52 -3.01 24.80
CA VAL A 299 -15.29 -3.58 24.25
C VAL A 299 -15.24 -5.07 24.60
N ALA A 300 -15.50 -5.90 23.59
CA ALA A 300 -15.54 -7.35 23.75
C ALA A 300 -14.13 -7.93 23.86
N LYS A 301 -13.20 -7.49 22.99
CA LYS A 301 -11.82 -8.01 22.91
C LYS A 301 -10.84 -6.96 22.41
N VAL A 302 -9.58 -7.10 22.82
CA VAL A 302 -8.47 -6.26 22.35
C VAL A 302 -7.27 -7.15 22.02
N GLY A 303 -7.11 -7.46 20.74
CA GLY A 303 -5.95 -8.14 20.16
C GLY A 303 -5.15 -7.19 19.27
N ASP A 304 -4.79 -7.62 18.07
CA ASP A 304 -4.29 -6.74 17.00
C ASP A 304 -5.38 -5.77 16.50
N VAL A 305 -6.63 -6.21 16.60
CA VAL A 305 -7.86 -5.48 16.30
C VAL A 305 -8.70 -5.40 17.58
N VAL A 306 -9.45 -4.31 17.73
CA VAL A 306 -10.44 -4.16 18.81
C VAL A 306 -11.80 -4.64 18.33
N ILE A 307 -12.39 -5.60 19.03
CA ILE A 307 -13.74 -6.09 18.76
C ILE A 307 -14.71 -5.45 19.74
N VAL A 308 -15.80 -4.88 19.23
CA VAL A 308 -16.86 -4.25 20.05
C VAL A 308 -18.23 -4.91 19.83
N GLU A 309 -19.05 -4.83 20.86
CA GLU A 309 -20.48 -5.14 20.82
C GLU A 309 -21.26 -3.99 20.17
N GLU A 310 -22.42 -4.31 19.59
CA GLU A 310 -23.45 -3.32 19.19
C GLU A 310 -24.08 -2.61 20.38
#